data_AF-A0A1V9HMF0-F1
#
_entry.id   AF-A0A1V9HMF0-F1
#
_cell.length_a   1.000
_cell.length_b   1.000
_cell.length_c   1.000
_cell.angle_alpha   90.00
_cell.angle_beta   90.00
_cell.angle_gamma   90.00
#
_symmetry.space_group_name_H-M   'P 1'
#
loop_
_entity.id
_entity.type
_entity.pdbx_description
1 polymer ?
#
loop_
_entity_poly.entity_id
_entity_poly.type
_entity_poly.pdbx_seq_one_letter_code
_entity_poly.pdbx_strand_id
1 'polypeptide(L)'
;MDLWNNEAGRRLGDQTSGQDALARQAYDALRHGDLATGLNDPRLRQLFPDDPRLARPQGDPERDLVTSSDVDRINKDVSRLQDQAHDRFPDTHPDRAYFNTLRGQLPASVSDTKVAEVMIAAKQAGVERVDQLAGAVLRDDHIFVAGKTPGFRVQVDATTPAPDMRQSLYMADQKNAVHAYDQAQSQAAQHAPAPGR
;
A
#
# COMPACT_ATOMS: atom_id res chain seq x y z
N MET A 1 9.49 -10.98 -27.66
CA MET A 1 9.00 -9.78 -26.97
C MET A 1 9.12 -8.62 -27.95
N ASP A 2 8.05 -7.85 -28.14
CA ASP A 2 7.90 -6.92 -29.26
C ASP A 2 8.79 -5.68 -29.09
N LEU A 3 9.82 -5.54 -29.95
CA LEU A 3 10.79 -4.44 -29.92
C LEU A 3 10.13 -3.06 -30.12
N TRP A 4 8.97 -2.98 -30.79
CA TRP A 4 8.23 -1.72 -31.01
C TRP A 4 7.64 -1.17 -29.71
N ASN A 5 6.89 -1.98 -28.96
CA ASN A 5 6.31 -1.56 -27.70
C ASN A 5 7.40 -1.37 -26.62
N ASN A 6 8.52 -2.09 -26.72
CA ASN A 6 9.68 -1.83 -25.87
C ASN A 6 10.35 -0.48 -26.17
N GLU A 7 10.53 -0.11 -27.44
CA GLU A 7 11.12 1.18 -27.82
C GLU A 7 10.16 2.35 -27.55
N ALA A 8 8.89 2.22 -27.92
CA ALA A 8 7.86 3.21 -27.62
C ALA A 8 7.65 3.35 -26.10
N GLY A 9 7.59 2.24 -25.37
CA GLY A 9 7.50 2.21 -23.92
C GLY A 9 8.73 2.80 -23.23
N ARG A 10 9.94 2.54 -23.74
CA ARG A 10 11.18 3.16 -23.23
C ARG A 10 11.17 4.68 -23.46
N ARG A 11 10.78 5.15 -24.64
CA ARG A 11 10.64 6.60 -24.93
C ARG A 11 9.60 7.26 -24.04
N LEU A 12 8.46 6.62 -23.81
CA LEU A 12 7.43 7.11 -22.88
C LEU A 12 7.99 7.18 -21.45
N GLY A 13 8.68 6.13 -21.01
CA GLY A 13 9.36 6.07 -19.70
C GLY A 13 10.45 7.13 -19.52
N ASP A 14 11.28 7.36 -20.55
CA ASP A 14 12.34 8.38 -20.52
C ASP A 14 11.77 9.81 -20.52
N GLN A 15 10.54 10.00 -21.01
CA GLN A 15 9.84 11.30 -21.07
C GLN A 15 8.96 11.58 -19.85
N THR A 16 8.77 10.62 -18.94
CA THR A 16 7.91 10.79 -17.76
C THR A 16 8.61 10.51 -16.44
N SER A 17 8.45 11.43 -15.50
CA SER A 17 9.11 11.37 -14.18
C SER A 17 8.30 10.63 -13.11
N GLY A 18 7.20 9.94 -13.45
CA GLY A 18 6.32 9.30 -12.46
C GLY A 18 5.30 8.33 -13.05
N GLN A 19 4.89 7.35 -12.23
CA GLN A 19 4.02 6.23 -12.65
C GLN A 19 2.65 6.68 -13.15
N ASP A 20 2.04 7.69 -12.52
CA ASP A 20 0.73 8.21 -12.93
C ASP A 20 0.78 8.93 -14.29
N ALA A 21 1.86 9.66 -14.54
CA ALA A 21 2.07 10.37 -15.80
C ALA A 21 2.35 9.37 -16.94
N LEU A 22 3.16 8.35 -16.65
CA LEU A 22 3.43 7.25 -17.57
C LEU A 22 2.15 6.49 -17.93
N ALA A 23 1.29 6.18 -16.95
CA ALA A 23 0.03 5.46 -17.20
C ALA A 23 -0.93 6.26 -18.10
N ARG A 24 -1.06 7.58 -17.88
CA ARG A 24 -1.88 8.45 -18.72
C ARG A 24 -1.34 8.55 -20.14
N GLN A 25 -0.04 8.76 -20.30
CA GLN A 25 0.57 8.85 -21.63
C GLN A 25 0.55 7.53 -22.38
N ALA A 26 0.74 6.39 -21.70
CA ALA A 26 0.58 5.08 -22.30
C ALA A 26 -0.85 4.86 -22.79
N TYR A 27 -1.85 5.27 -22.00
CA TYR A 27 -3.26 5.20 -22.40
C TYR A 27 -3.57 6.08 -23.61
N ASP A 28 -3.03 7.30 -23.66
CA ASP A 28 -3.19 8.20 -24.81
C ASP A 28 -2.48 7.66 -26.06
N ALA A 29 -1.27 7.10 -25.92
CA ALA A 29 -0.54 6.45 -27.00
C ALA A 29 -1.27 5.19 -27.52
N LEU A 30 -1.91 4.44 -26.64
CA LEU A 30 -2.83 3.35 -26.99
C LEU A 30 -4.02 3.86 -27.80
N ARG A 31 -4.65 4.97 -27.37
CA ARG A 31 -5.83 5.55 -28.01
C ARG A 31 -5.54 6.19 -29.38
N HIS A 32 -4.37 6.79 -29.53
CA HIS A 32 -3.92 7.41 -30.79
C HIS A 32 -3.25 6.41 -31.75
N GLY A 33 -3.06 5.16 -31.32
CA GLY A 33 -2.50 4.10 -32.15
C GLY A 33 -0.97 4.16 -32.27
N ASP A 34 -0.28 4.86 -31.38
CA ASP A 34 1.19 4.87 -31.32
C ASP A 34 1.76 3.55 -30.79
N LEU A 35 1.04 2.92 -29.85
CA LEU A 35 1.33 1.58 -29.36
C LEU A 35 0.60 0.52 -30.18
N ALA A 36 1.29 -0.57 -30.51
CA ALA A 36 0.66 -1.71 -31.17
C ALA A 36 -0.18 -2.48 -30.14
N THR A 37 -1.47 -2.64 -30.41
CA THR A 37 -2.45 -3.23 -29.48
C THR A 37 -2.70 -4.71 -29.72
N GLY A 38 -2.15 -5.27 -30.80
CA GLY A 38 -2.21 -6.69 -31.08
C GLY A 38 -1.45 -7.06 -32.36
N LEU A 39 -1.25 -8.35 -32.58
CA LEU A 39 -0.49 -8.92 -33.71
C LEU A 39 -1.16 -8.74 -35.09
N ASN A 40 -2.30 -8.04 -35.13
CA ASN A 40 -2.96 -7.59 -36.36
C ASN A 40 -2.43 -6.24 -36.85
N ASP A 41 -1.64 -5.54 -36.05
CA ASP A 41 -1.08 -4.25 -36.44
C ASP A 41 -0.14 -4.41 -37.66
N PRO A 42 -0.41 -3.72 -38.79
CA PRO A 42 0.37 -3.85 -40.00
C PRO A 42 1.84 -3.43 -39.82
N ARG A 43 2.15 -2.57 -38.85
CA ARG A 43 3.53 -2.15 -38.55
C ARG A 43 4.37 -3.30 -38.00
N LEU A 44 3.76 -4.24 -37.27
CA LEU A 44 4.47 -5.41 -36.74
C LEU A 44 4.97 -6.33 -37.85
N ARG A 45 4.21 -6.47 -38.94
CA ARG A 45 4.64 -7.25 -40.13
C ARG A 45 5.82 -6.63 -40.86
N GLN A 46 5.95 -5.30 -40.83
CA GLN A 46 7.09 -4.60 -41.43
C GLN A 46 8.38 -4.78 -40.63
N LEU A 47 8.26 -4.88 -39.31
CA LEU A 47 9.41 -4.99 -38.39
C LEU A 47 9.83 -6.44 -38.12
N PHE A 48 8.88 -7.38 -38.18
CA PHE A 48 9.13 -8.80 -37.93
C PHE A 48 8.63 -9.65 -39.12
N PRO A 49 9.20 -9.46 -40.32
CA PRO A 49 8.74 -10.16 -41.53
C PRO A 49 8.84 -11.69 -41.39
N ASP A 50 9.77 -12.18 -40.58
CA ASP A 50 10.04 -13.60 -40.39
C ASP A 50 9.36 -14.21 -39.15
N ASP A 51 8.54 -13.46 -38.39
CA ASP A 51 7.85 -14.04 -37.23
C ASP A 51 6.72 -14.98 -37.69
N PRO A 52 6.83 -16.30 -37.41
CA PRO A 52 5.87 -17.28 -37.90
C PRO A 52 4.45 -17.05 -37.35
N ARG A 53 4.30 -16.34 -36.23
CA ARG A 53 2.98 -16.02 -35.65
C ARG A 53 2.24 -14.97 -36.47
N LEU A 54 2.95 -14.04 -37.12
CA LEU A 54 2.35 -13.01 -37.96
C LEU A 54 1.83 -13.54 -39.31
N ALA A 55 2.35 -14.69 -39.73
CA ALA A 55 1.91 -15.43 -40.91
C ALA A 55 0.63 -16.26 -40.66
N ARG A 56 0.20 -16.43 -39.39
CA ARG A 56 -0.96 -17.22 -39.03
C ARG A 56 -2.28 -16.46 -39.22
N PRO A 57 -3.40 -17.15 -39.50
CA PRO A 57 -4.72 -16.53 -39.61
C PRO A 57 -5.11 -15.70 -38.39
N GLN A 58 -6.01 -14.72 -38.56
CA GLN A 58 -6.59 -14.01 -37.42
C GLN A 58 -7.46 -14.95 -36.60
N GLY A 59 -7.29 -14.97 -35.27
CA GLY A 59 -8.00 -15.88 -34.37
C GLY A 59 -7.35 -17.25 -34.18
N ASP A 60 -6.15 -17.48 -34.74
CA ASP A 60 -5.34 -18.65 -34.41
C ASP A 60 -4.83 -18.53 -32.96
N PRO A 61 -5.10 -19.51 -32.06
CA PRO A 61 -4.65 -19.45 -30.67
C PRO A 61 -3.14 -19.32 -30.53
N GLU A 62 -2.37 -19.87 -31.47
CA GLU A 62 -0.92 -19.78 -31.46
C GLU A 62 -0.40 -18.43 -31.99
N ARG A 63 -1.32 -17.54 -32.38
CA ARG A 63 -1.09 -16.13 -32.63
C ARG A 63 -1.42 -15.27 -31.41
N ASP A 64 -2.00 -15.81 -30.34
CA ASP A 64 -2.24 -15.03 -29.12
C ASP A 64 -1.00 -15.08 -28.20
N LEU A 65 -0.48 -13.90 -27.82
CA LEU A 65 0.64 -13.78 -26.88
C LEU A 65 0.23 -14.05 -25.43
N VAL A 66 -1.06 -13.84 -25.15
CA VAL A 66 -1.69 -13.97 -23.84
C VAL A 66 -2.98 -14.72 -24.07
N THR A 67 -3.07 -15.96 -23.59
CA THR A 67 -4.29 -16.75 -23.72
C THR A 67 -5.37 -16.21 -22.78
N SER A 68 -6.64 -16.56 -23.00
CA SER A 68 -7.72 -16.21 -22.06
C SER A 68 -7.41 -16.67 -20.63
N SER A 69 -6.75 -17.83 -20.48
CA SER A 69 -6.32 -18.34 -19.17
C SER A 69 -5.23 -17.48 -18.51
N ASP A 70 -4.35 -16.87 -19.31
CA ASP A 70 -3.33 -15.94 -18.81
C ASP A 70 -3.98 -14.62 -18.41
N VAL A 71 -4.95 -14.12 -19.17
CA VAL A 71 -5.74 -12.92 -18.80
C VAL A 71 -6.45 -13.13 -17.46
N ASP A 72 -7.11 -14.27 -17.25
CA ASP A 72 -7.79 -14.59 -16.00
C ASP A 72 -6.81 -14.66 -14.82
N ARG A 73 -5.64 -15.26 -15.02
CA ARG A 73 -4.58 -15.30 -14.00
C ARG A 73 -4.08 -13.90 -13.65
N ILE A 74 -3.80 -13.07 -14.66
CA ILE A 74 -3.34 -11.68 -14.48
C ILE A 74 -4.40 -10.88 -13.72
N ASN A 75 -5.67 -10.97 -14.09
CA ASN A 75 -6.75 -10.27 -13.40
C ASN A 75 -6.82 -10.67 -11.92
N LYS A 76 -6.72 -11.98 -11.63
CA LYS A 76 -6.72 -12.48 -10.25
C LYS A 76 -5.52 -11.97 -9.45
N ASP A 77 -4.33 -11.95 -10.04
CA ASP A 77 -3.13 -11.46 -9.37
C ASP A 77 -3.18 -9.94 -9.17
N VAL A 78 -3.69 -9.17 -10.14
CA VAL A 78 -3.92 -7.71 -10.01
C VAL A 78 -4.91 -7.42 -8.88
N SER A 79 -6.05 -8.13 -8.81
CA SER A 79 -6.99 -7.97 -7.70
C SER A 79 -6.35 -8.27 -6.36
N ARG A 80 -5.59 -9.38 -6.25
CA ARG A 80 -4.88 -9.73 -5.01
C ARG A 80 -3.89 -8.63 -4.59
N LEU A 81 -3.12 -8.09 -5.55
CA LEU A 81 -2.15 -7.01 -5.27
C LEU A 81 -2.84 -5.72 -4.84
N GLN A 82 -4.00 -5.40 -5.44
CA GLN A 82 -4.80 -4.26 -5.03
C GLN A 82 -5.34 -4.45 -3.62
N ASP A 83 -5.88 -5.62 -3.29
CA ASP A 83 -6.37 -5.92 -1.93
C ASP A 83 -5.23 -5.80 -0.90
N GLN A 84 -4.07 -6.38 -1.21
CA GLN A 84 -2.86 -6.26 -0.36
C GLN A 84 -2.41 -4.81 -0.19
N ALA A 85 -2.49 -3.99 -1.24
CA ALA A 85 -2.15 -2.57 -1.17
C ALA A 85 -3.15 -1.77 -0.33
N HIS A 86 -4.44 -2.13 -0.38
CA HIS A 86 -5.47 -1.51 0.45
C HIS A 86 -5.32 -1.84 1.93
N ASP A 87 -4.91 -3.08 2.24
CA ASP A 87 -4.71 -3.55 3.61
C ASP A 87 -3.36 -3.16 4.21
N ARG A 88 -2.46 -2.56 3.42
CA ARG A 88 -1.13 -2.16 3.87
C ARG A 88 -1.17 -0.79 4.56
N PHE A 89 -0.50 -0.70 5.70
CA PHE A 89 -0.27 0.58 6.36
C PHE A 89 0.63 1.47 5.48
N PRO A 90 0.34 2.77 5.24
CA PRO A 90 1.13 3.62 4.35
C PRO A 90 2.56 3.85 4.86
N ASP A 91 3.53 3.86 3.96
CA ASP A 91 4.96 4.07 4.29
C ASP A 91 5.23 5.51 4.75
N THR A 92 4.40 6.47 4.32
CA THR A 92 4.53 7.91 4.60
C THR A 92 3.80 8.37 5.86
N HIS A 93 3.03 7.50 6.51
CA HIS A 93 2.22 7.88 7.67
C HIS A 93 3.10 8.12 8.92
N PRO A 94 2.83 9.14 9.75
CA PRO A 94 3.66 9.49 10.92
C PRO A 94 3.86 8.33 11.90
N ASP A 95 2.83 7.50 12.09
CA ASP A 95 2.90 6.32 12.97
C ASP A 95 3.56 5.08 12.34
N ARG A 96 4.16 5.19 11.15
CA ARG A 96 4.74 4.02 10.47
C ARG A 96 5.80 3.30 11.30
N ALA A 97 6.64 4.04 12.03
CA ALA A 97 7.63 3.43 12.92
C ALA A 97 6.97 2.61 14.04
N TYR A 98 5.83 3.07 14.56
CA TYR A 98 5.09 2.37 15.60
C TYR A 98 4.43 1.11 15.05
N PHE A 99 3.75 1.24 13.91
CA PHE A 99 3.19 0.10 13.19
C PHE A 99 4.25 -0.98 12.93
N ASN A 100 5.41 -0.60 12.36
CA ASN A 100 6.50 -1.53 12.05
C ASN A 100 7.03 -2.24 13.30
N THR A 101 7.12 -1.52 14.43
CA THR A 101 7.59 -2.10 15.68
C THR A 101 6.63 -3.17 16.18
N LEU A 102 5.33 -2.89 16.19
CA LEU A 102 4.31 -3.87 16.56
C LEU A 102 4.29 -5.05 15.57
N ARG A 103 4.40 -4.77 14.28
CA ARG A 103 4.43 -5.81 13.24
C ARG A 103 5.60 -6.76 13.39
N GLY A 104 6.77 -6.24 13.80
CA GLY A 104 7.98 -7.04 14.05
C GLY A 104 7.94 -7.87 15.34
N GLN A 105 7.07 -7.51 16.30
CA GLN A 105 6.87 -8.27 17.55
C GLN A 105 5.76 -9.31 17.44
N LEU A 106 4.75 -9.04 16.62
CA LEU A 106 3.62 -9.93 16.40
C LEU A 106 3.90 -10.95 15.29
N PRO A 107 3.36 -12.18 15.40
CA PRO A 107 3.60 -13.22 14.41
C PRO A 107 3.02 -12.87 13.03
N ALA A 108 3.54 -13.51 11.99
CA ALA A 108 3.12 -13.28 10.61
C ALA A 108 1.62 -13.58 10.38
N SER A 109 1.00 -14.42 11.22
CA SER A 109 -0.43 -14.74 11.18
C SER A 109 -1.36 -13.58 11.51
N VAL A 110 -0.87 -12.54 12.22
CA VAL A 110 -1.66 -11.33 12.49
C VAL A 110 -1.62 -10.45 11.24
N SER A 111 -2.79 -10.09 10.72
CA SER A 111 -2.91 -9.21 9.54
C SER A 111 -2.46 -7.79 9.84
N ASP A 112 -2.04 -7.06 8.81
CA ASP A 112 -1.64 -5.65 8.95
C ASP A 112 -2.79 -4.77 9.46
N THR A 113 -4.03 -5.02 9.04
CA THR A 113 -5.23 -4.37 9.58
C THR A 113 -5.40 -4.58 11.08
N LYS A 114 -5.17 -5.81 11.57
CA LYS A 114 -5.22 -6.12 13.01
C LYS A 114 -4.05 -5.46 13.76
N VAL A 115 -2.85 -5.39 13.18
CA VAL A 115 -1.74 -4.64 13.79
C VAL A 115 -2.05 -3.15 13.90
N ALA A 116 -2.71 -2.57 12.90
CA ALA A 116 -3.14 -1.17 12.95
C ALA A 116 -4.18 -0.93 14.05
N GLU A 117 -5.16 -1.83 14.20
CA GLU A 117 -6.13 -1.80 15.31
C GLU A 117 -5.41 -1.85 16.68
N VAL A 118 -4.46 -2.77 16.85
CA VAL A 118 -3.67 -2.91 18.08
C VAL A 118 -2.89 -1.64 18.39
N MET A 119 -2.30 -1.00 17.38
CA MET A 119 -1.61 0.28 17.53
C MET A 119 -2.54 1.39 18.04
N ILE A 120 -3.76 1.47 17.50
CA ILE A 120 -4.77 2.45 17.92
C ILE A 120 -5.20 2.17 19.35
N ALA A 121 -5.45 0.91 19.70
CA ALA A 121 -5.82 0.49 21.04
C ALA A 121 -4.71 0.81 22.06
N ALA A 122 -3.45 0.62 21.69
CA ALA A 122 -2.29 0.97 22.52
C ALA A 122 -2.20 2.48 22.75
N LYS A 123 -2.40 3.30 21.72
CA LYS A 123 -2.49 4.77 21.85
C LYS A 123 -3.62 5.18 22.79
N GLN A 124 -4.79 4.56 22.68
CA GLN A 124 -5.94 4.82 23.57
C GLN A 124 -5.65 4.48 25.04
N ALA A 125 -4.81 3.47 25.29
CA ALA A 125 -4.38 3.09 26.63
C ALA A 125 -3.20 3.92 27.18
N GLY A 126 -2.79 4.98 26.48
CA GLY A 126 -1.70 5.88 26.90
C GLY A 126 -0.31 5.48 26.41
N VAL A 127 -0.19 4.45 25.57
CA VAL A 127 1.06 4.08 24.89
C VAL A 127 1.08 4.74 23.50
N GLU A 128 1.34 6.03 23.49
CA GLU A 128 1.13 6.90 22.33
C GLU A 128 2.23 6.77 21.27
N ARG A 129 3.44 6.37 21.69
CA ARG A 129 4.66 6.36 20.90
C ARG A 129 5.50 5.09 21.10
N VAL A 130 6.39 4.82 20.14
CA VAL A 130 7.26 3.64 20.11
C VAL A 130 8.15 3.51 21.35
N ASP A 131 8.69 4.62 21.82
CA ASP A 131 9.55 4.65 23.01
C ASP A 131 8.80 4.35 24.31
N GLN A 132 7.48 4.51 24.32
CA GLN A 132 6.61 4.16 25.45
C GLN A 132 6.19 2.68 25.42
N LEU A 133 6.36 1.99 24.28
CA LEU A 133 6.03 0.57 24.14
C LEU A 133 7.06 -0.29 24.89
N ALA A 134 6.59 -1.15 25.80
CA ALA A 134 7.41 -2.19 26.42
C ALA A 134 7.41 -3.47 25.57
N GLY A 135 6.27 -3.83 24.98
CA GLY A 135 6.17 -4.94 24.04
C GLY A 135 4.74 -5.33 23.70
N ALA A 136 4.60 -6.18 22.68
CA ALA A 136 3.36 -6.79 22.24
C ALA A 136 3.54 -8.30 22.01
N VAL A 137 2.53 -9.10 22.36
CA VAL A 137 2.56 -10.56 22.21
C VAL A 137 1.17 -11.11 21.89
N LEU A 138 1.10 -12.11 21.01
CA LEU A 138 -0.09 -12.92 20.79
C LEU A 138 -0.06 -14.14 21.72
N ARG A 139 -1.12 -14.34 22.51
CA ARG A 139 -1.30 -15.51 23.38
C ARG A 139 -2.80 -15.81 23.52
N ASP A 140 -3.16 -17.09 23.39
CA ASP A 140 -4.54 -17.57 23.57
C ASP A 140 -5.56 -16.72 22.80
N ASP A 141 -5.29 -16.48 21.51
CA ASP A 141 -6.11 -15.67 20.60
C ASP A 141 -6.27 -14.20 20.99
N HIS A 142 -5.47 -13.70 21.93
CA HIS A 142 -5.46 -12.31 22.35
C HIS A 142 -4.09 -11.66 22.14
N ILE A 143 -4.11 -10.43 21.65
CA ILE A 143 -2.93 -9.60 21.52
C ILE A 143 -2.85 -8.70 22.75
N PHE A 144 -1.78 -8.88 23.53
CA PHE A 144 -1.48 -8.06 24.69
C PHE A 144 -0.42 -7.04 24.32
N VAL A 145 -0.67 -5.77 24.64
CA VAL A 145 0.32 -4.70 24.52
C VAL A 145 0.55 -4.08 25.88
N ALA A 146 1.82 -3.88 26.23
CA ALA A 146 2.22 -3.23 27.46
C ALA A 146 3.07 -1.99 27.16
N GLY A 147 2.81 -0.91 27.89
CA GLY A 147 3.67 0.27 27.95
C GLY A 147 4.77 0.13 29.00
N LYS A 148 5.80 0.95 28.90
CA LYS A 148 6.86 1.10 29.91
C LYS A 148 6.36 1.79 31.17
N THR A 149 5.35 2.65 31.03
CA THR A 149 4.66 3.27 32.17
C THR A 149 3.77 2.21 32.84
N PRO A 150 3.95 1.94 34.14
CA PRO A 150 3.10 1.00 34.87
C PRO A 150 1.62 1.37 34.74
N GLY A 151 0.77 0.37 34.50
CA GLY A 151 -0.68 0.54 34.33
C GLY A 151 -1.13 0.69 32.88
N PHE A 152 -0.26 1.06 31.94
CA PHE A 152 -0.63 1.14 30.52
C PHE A 152 -0.57 -0.24 29.87
N ARG A 153 -1.74 -0.86 29.71
CA ARG A 153 -1.90 -2.19 29.13
C ARG A 153 -3.18 -2.22 28.31
N VAL A 154 -3.16 -2.96 27.21
CA VAL A 154 -4.35 -3.22 26.42
C VAL A 154 -4.35 -4.67 25.93
N GLN A 155 -5.55 -5.21 25.82
CA GLN A 155 -5.83 -6.53 25.27
C GLN A 155 -6.78 -6.34 24.08
N VAL A 156 -6.43 -6.95 22.95
CA VAL A 156 -7.24 -6.96 21.74
C VAL A 156 -7.51 -8.41 21.35
N ASP A 157 -8.74 -8.74 21.03
CA ASP A 157 -9.09 -10.07 20.50
C ASP A 157 -8.55 -10.19 19.07
N ALA A 158 -7.76 -11.24 18.81
CA ALA A 158 -7.17 -11.48 17.50
C ALA A 158 -8.16 -12.09 16.50
N THR A 159 -9.26 -12.68 16.99
CA THR A 159 -10.29 -13.38 16.20
C THR A 159 -11.39 -12.45 15.72
N THR A 160 -11.59 -11.31 16.38
CA THR A 160 -12.54 -10.31 15.92
C THR A 160 -12.08 -9.70 14.61
N PRO A 161 -12.98 -9.44 13.65
CA PRO A 161 -12.62 -8.71 12.43
C PRO A 161 -12.04 -7.34 12.79
N ALA A 162 -10.84 -7.04 12.28
CA ALA A 162 -10.27 -5.71 12.41
C ALA A 162 -11.05 -4.70 11.54
N PRO A 163 -11.09 -3.41 11.93
CA PRO A 163 -11.48 -2.34 11.01
C PRO A 163 -10.64 -2.39 9.73
N ASP A 164 -11.19 -1.89 8.63
CA ASP A 164 -10.40 -1.73 7.42
C ASP A 164 -9.22 -0.73 7.64
N MET A 165 -8.21 -0.82 6.79
CA MET A 165 -7.01 -0.01 6.96
C MET A 165 -7.30 1.50 6.85
N ARG A 166 -8.24 1.93 6.00
CA ARG A 166 -8.58 3.35 5.86
C ARG A 166 -9.23 3.90 7.13
N GLN A 167 -10.13 3.13 7.72
CA GLN A 167 -10.76 3.47 9.00
C GLN A 167 -9.72 3.54 10.12
N SER A 168 -8.78 2.59 10.15
CA SER A 168 -7.68 2.57 11.12
C SER A 168 -6.78 3.82 10.99
N LEU A 169 -6.42 4.21 9.76
CA LEU A 169 -5.64 5.44 9.51
C LEU A 169 -6.38 6.69 9.98
N TYR A 170 -7.66 6.80 9.67
CA TYR A 170 -8.49 7.91 10.14
C TYR A 170 -8.50 8.02 11.68
N MET A 171 -8.63 6.89 12.37
CA MET A 171 -8.57 6.86 13.84
C MET A 171 -7.18 7.24 14.37
N ALA A 172 -6.11 6.80 13.71
CA ALA A 172 -4.75 7.16 14.08
C ALA A 172 -4.49 8.67 13.91
N ASP A 173 -4.90 9.24 12.79
CA ASP A 173 -4.81 10.69 12.53
C ASP A 173 -5.58 11.51 13.56
N GLN A 174 -6.80 11.07 13.93
CA GLN A 174 -7.59 11.73 14.96
C GLN A 174 -6.85 11.74 16.31
N LYS A 175 -6.21 10.63 16.69
CA LYS A 175 -5.42 10.56 17.93
C LYS A 175 -4.20 11.48 17.86
N ASN A 176 -3.47 11.47 16.74
CA ASN A 176 -2.31 12.32 16.56
C ASN A 176 -2.66 13.81 16.65
N ALA A 177 -3.82 14.21 16.11
CA ALA A 177 -4.30 15.59 16.19
C ALA A 177 -4.60 16.02 17.64
N VAL A 178 -5.25 15.16 18.43
CA VAL A 178 -5.54 15.44 19.85
C VAL A 178 -4.24 15.58 20.65
N HIS A 179 -3.29 14.65 20.49
CA HIS A 179 -2.00 14.72 21.19
C HIS A 179 -1.20 15.96 20.82
N ALA A 180 -1.20 16.36 19.54
CA ALA A 180 -0.52 17.58 19.10
C ALA A 180 -1.14 18.83 19.75
N TYR A 181 -2.47 18.87 19.89
CA TYR A 181 -3.16 19.98 20.55
C TYR A 181 -2.84 20.06 22.05
N ASP A 182 -2.88 18.94 22.76
CA ASP A 182 -2.56 18.88 24.20
C ASP A 182 -1.10 19.28 24.50
N GLN A 183 -0.17 18.86 23.63
CA GLN A 183 1.23 19.26 23.74
C GLN A 183 1.42 20.77 23.53
N ALA A 184 0.72 21.35 22.55
CA ALA A 184 0.78 22.79 22.28
C ALA A 184 0.22 23.61 23.46
N GLN A 185 -0.91 23.20 24.05
CA GLN A 185 -1.47 23.85 25.23
C GLN A 185 -0.54 23.76 26.44
N SER A 186 0.04 22.58 26.69
CA SER A 186 0.96 22.35 27.80
C SER A 186 2.21 23.24 27.70
N GLN A 187 2.75 23.39 26.49
CA GLN A 187 3.89 24.28 26.23
C GLN A 187 3.50 25.76 26.41
N ALA A 188 2.34 26.19 25.92
CA ALA A 188 1.88 27.56 26.09
C ALA A 188 1.69 27.94 27.58
N ALA A 189 1.18 27.01 28.39
CA ALA A 189 1.03 27.21 29.84
C ALA A 189 2.39 27.32 30.58
N GLN A 190 3.42 26.61 30.12
CA GLN A 190 4.77 26.67 30.71
C GLN A 190 5.53 27.97 30.38
N HIS A 191 5.22 28.60 29.25
CA HIS A 191 5.85 29.86 28.83
C HIS A 191 5.04 31.12 29.20
N ALA A 192 3.90 30.96 29.88
CA ALA A 192 3.14 32.09 30.40
C ALA A 192 3.93 32.76 31.54
N PRO A 193 4.27 34.06 31.45
CA PRO A 193 5.00 34.75 32.50
C PRO A 193 4.18 34.73 33.80
N ALA A 194 4.83 34.38 34.91
CA ALA A 194 4.19 34.41 36.23
C ALA A 194 3.62 35.82 36.47
N PRO A 195 2.34 35.96 36.88
CA PRO A 195 1.78 37.27 37.20
C PRO A 195 2.61 37.86 38.34
N GLY A 196 3.25 39.00 38.06
CA GLY A 196 4.11 39.70 39.01
C GLY A 196 3.36 40.00 40.31
N ARG A 197 4.00 39.68 41.44
CA ARG A 197 3.63 40.14 42.78
C ARG A 197 4.18 41.53 43.04
#